data_AF-A0A4Y2H0J5-F1
#
_entry.id   AF-A0A4Y2H0J5-F1
#
_cell.length_a   1.000
_cell.length_b   1.000
_cell.length_c   1.000
_cell.angle_alpha   90.00
_cell.angle_beta   90.00
_cell.angle_gamma   90.00
#
_symmetry.space_group_name_H-M   'P 1'
#
loop_
_entity.id
_entity.type
_entity.pdbx_description
1 polymer ?
#
loop_
_entity_poly.entity_id
_entity_poly.type
_entity_poly.pdbx_seq_one_letter_code
_entity_poly.pdbx_strand_id
1 'polypeptide(L)'
;MVEENVITPVLKPTEWCAPVVIVPKSDGNVRICVDLIELNKNVMRELHPLPKAEYSLNLLTGAKIFSKLDANSGFWQIPLDKKSSYLTTFITPFGRFRFQRLPFGISSALEHFQRRMSQMLEGHIIDGQGIHPDPDKIAAIENYQPPTNKKELKQLLGMANYLARFVPNYSNTLFPLTSMLSNKVTFVWEAPQEAAFQKMKKILSSDPVLIIFDPGKETTVTTDASSYGLGVTI
;
A
#
# COMPACT_ATOMS: atom_id res chain seq x y z
N MET A 1 -26.94 8.71 0.79
CA MET A 1 -25.93 9.47 0.02
C MET A 1 -25.65 10.88 0.54
N VAL A 2 -26.63 11.81 0.64
CA VAL A 2 -26.37 13.15 1.21
C VAL A 2 -26.04 13.05 2.71
N GLU A 3 -26.88 12.35 3.47
CA GLU A 3 -26.69 12.11 4.91
C GLU A 3 -25.38 11.38 5.24
N GLU A 4 -24.96 10.46 4.36
CA GLU A 4 -23.70 9.71 4.46
C GLU A 4 -22.48 10.53 3.99
N ASN A 5 -22.67 11.79 3.63
CA ASN A 5 -21.64 12.71 3.16
C ASN A 5 -20.91 12.22 1.90
N VAL A 6 -21.59 11.42 1.05
CA VAL A 6 -21.07 10.93 -0.24
C VAL A 6 -21.22 11.98 -1.33
N ILE A 7 -22.32 12.74 -1.29
CA ILE A 7 -22.61 13.82 -2.23
C ILE A 7 -22.99 15.10 -1.49
N THR A 8 -22.86 16.25 -2.15
CA THR A 8 -23.25 17.56 -1.62
C THR A 8 -23.92 18.40 -2.71
N PRO A 9 -24.93 19.23 -2.38
CA PRO A 9 -25.59 20.08 -3.35
C PRO A 9 -24.65 21.13 -3.96
N VAL A 10 -24.95 21.51 -5.20
CA VAL A 10 -24.22 22.56 -5.93
C VAL A 10 -25.18 23.63 -6.41
N LEU A 11 -25.04 24.83 -5.82
CA LEU A 11 -25.92 25.96 -6.10
C LEU A 11 -25.37 26.92 -7.17
N LYS A 12 -24.07 26.84 -7.45
CA LYS A 12 -23.39 27.69 -8.44
C LYS A 12 -23.26 27.00 -9.79
N PRO A 13 -23.02 27.74 -10.88
CA PRO A 13 -22.66 27.15 -12.17
C PRO A 13 -21.43 26.24 -12.08
N THR A 14 -21.42 25.18 -12.89
CA THR A 14 -20.31 24.22 -12.99
C THR A 14 -19.99 23.98 -14.46
N GLU A 15 -18.71 23.73 -14.75
CA GLU A 15 -18.25 23.40 -16.10
C GLU A 15 -18.70 22.00 -16.53
N TRP A 16 -18.81 21.08 -15.57
CA TRP A 16 -19.24 19.71 -15.80
C TRP A 16 -20.61 19.46 -15.20
N CYS A 17 -21.43 18.66 -15.89
CA CYS A 17 -22.72 18.21 -15.40
C CYS A 17 -23.13 16.91 -16.12
N ALA A 18 -23.09 15.79 -15.40
CA ALA A 18 -23.49 14.49 -15.92
C ALA A 18 -24.98 14.20 -15.63
N PRO A 19 -25.68 13.45 -16.50
CA PRO A 19 -27.01 12.95 -16.19
C PRO A 19 -26.94 11.79 -15.19
N VAL A 20 -28.03 11.61 -14.44
CA VAL A 20 -28.22 10.46 -13.55
C VAL A 20 -29.06 9.38 -14.22
N VAL A 21 -28.69 8.13 -14.04
CA VAL A 21 -29.40 6.93 -14.47
C VAL A 21 -29.81 6.15 -13.24
N ILE A 22 -31.11 5.87 -13.10
CA ILE A 22 -31.65 5.12 -11.96
C ILE A 22 -31.89 3.69 -12.42
N VAL A 23 -31.26 2.74 -11.75
CA VAL A 23 -31.38 1.31 -12.05
C VAL A 23 -32.08 0.62 -10.87
N PRO A 24 -33.25 -0.01 -11.06
CA PRO A 24 -33.88 -0.79 -10.02
C PRO A 24 -33.06 -2.06 -9.73
N LYS A 25 -32.91 -2.41 -8.46
CA LYS A 25 -32.34 -3.68 -8.03
C LYS A 25 -33.46 -4.70 -7.79
N SER A 26 -33.09 -5.98 -7.81
CA SER A 26 -34.00 -7.10 -7.54
C SER A 26 -34.52 -7.14 -6.10
N ASP A 27 -33.86 -6.46 -5.16
CA ASP A 27 -34.25 -6.33 -3.76
C ASP A 27 -35.25 -5.19 -3.49
N GLY A 28 -35.70 -4.50 -4.55
CA GLY A 28 -36.60 -3.34 -4.44
C GLY A 28 -35.91 -2.01 -4.17
N ASN A 29 -34.59 -2.01 -3.92
CA ASN A 29 -33.81 -0.77 -3.79
C ASN A 29 -33.45 -0.19 -5.16
N VAL A 30 -33.02 1.07 -5.17
CA VAL A 30 -32.53 1.73 -6.40
C VAL A 30 -31.01 1.92 -6.35
N ARG A 31 -30.37 1.77 -7.51
CA ARG A 31 -28.97 2.12 -7.72
C ARG A 31 -28.91 3.42 -8.52
N ILE A 32 -28.32 4.43 -7.92
CA ILE A 32 -28.04 5.71 -8.57
C ILE A 32 -26.70 5.57 -9.30
N CYS A 33 -26.75 5.59 -10.63
CA CYS A 33 -25.58 5.59 -11.49
C CYS A 33 -25.45 6.97 -12.13
N VAL A 34 -24.26 7.54 -12.15
CA VAL A 34 -24.00 8.80 -12.85
C VAL A 34 -23.26 8.46 -14.13
N ASP A 35 -23.72 9.00 -15.26
CA ASP A 35 -23.07 8.77 -16.55
C ASP A 35 -21.82 9.64 -16.68
N LEU A 36 -20.68 9.04 -16.36
CA LEU A 36 -19.38 9.70 -16.37
C LEU A 36 -18.58 9.39 -17.64
N ILE A 37 -19.21 8.89 -18.72
CA ILE A 37 -18.53 8.51 -19.96
C ILE A 37 -17.71 9.69 -20.53
N GLU A 38 -18.30 10.89 -20.59
CA GLU A 38 -17.61 12.05 -21.15
C GLU A 38 -16.46 12.52 -20.24
N LEU A 39 -16.68 12.50 -18.93
CA LEU A 39 -15.62 12.81 -17.98
C LEU A 39 -14.46 11.81 -18.12
N ASN A 40 -14.75 10.53 -18.27
CA ASN A 40 -13.75 9.47 -18.41
C ASN A 40 -12.83 9.64 -19.63
N LYS A 41 -13.30 10.26 -20.73
CA LYS A 41 -12.46 10.58 -21.88
C LYS A 41 -11.40 11.64 -21.56
N ASN A 42 -11.66 12.48 -20.56
CA ASN A 42 -10.82 13.60 -20.15
C ASN A 42 -10.01 13.30 -18.89
N VAL A 43 -10.25 12.15 -18.25
CA VAL A 43 -9.48 11.69 -17.08
C VAL A 43 -8.16 11.08 -17.56
N MET A 44 -7.06 11.71 -17.16
CA MET A 44 -5.74 11.13 -17.31
C MET A 44 -5.54 9.99 -16.30
N ARG A 45 -5.35 8.76 -16.80
CA ARG A 45 -5.24 7.58 -15.95
C ARG A 45 -3.79 7.29 -15.60
N GLU A 46 -3.53 7.11 -14.31
CA GLU A 46 -2.31 6.48 -13.81
C GLU A 46 -2.51 4.96 -14.00
N LEU A 47 -1.84 4.36 -14.99
CA LEU A 47 -1.93 2.92 -15.24
C LEU A 47 -1.18 2.18 -14.12
N HIS A 48 -1.92 1.79 -13.07
CA HIS A 48 -1.38 0.94 -12.02
C HIS A 48 -1.40 -0.54 -12.48
N PRO A 49 -0.25 -1.24 -12.51
CA PRO A 49 -0.21 -2.63 -12.93
C PRO A 49 -1.01 -3.50 -11.96
N LEU A 50 -2.00 -4.20 -12.48
CA LEU A 50 -2.77 -5.19 -11.74
C LEU A 50 -2.20 -6.58 -12.02
N PRO A 51 -1.91 -7.40 -10.99
CA PRO A 51 -1.56 -8.78 -11.21
C PRO A 51 -2.74 -9.49 -11.89
N LYS A 52 -2.42 -10.44 -12.78
CA LYS A 52 -3.46 -11.31 -13.35
C LYS A 52 -4.08 -12.14 -12.22
N ALA A 53 -5.37 -12.40 -12.32
CA ALA A 53 -6.09 -13.21 -11.33
C ALA A 53 -5.41 -14.56 -11.08
N GLU A 54 -4.89 -15.20 -12.14
CA GLU A 54 -4.13 -16.46 -12.04
C GLU A 54 -2.88 -16.34 -11.16
N TYR A 55 -2.14 -15.23 -11.28
CA TYR A 55 -0.97 -14.98 -10.43
C TYR A 55 -1.40 -14.86 -8.96
N SER A 56 -2.46 -14.09 -8.69
CA SER A 56 -3.00 -13.94 -7.33
C SER A 56 -3.54 -15.26 -6.75
N LEU A 57 -4.14 -16.13 -7.58
CA LEU A 57 -4.61 -17.44 -7.15
C LEU A 57 -3.45 -18.40 -6.86
N ASN A 58 -2.39 -18.35 -7.66
CA ASN A 58 -1.20 -19.17 -7.44
C ASN A 58 -0.50 -18.87 -6.12
N LEU A 59 -0.52 -17.61 -5.66
CA LEU A 59 -0.02 -17.24 -4.32
C LEU A 59 -0.77 -17.94 -3.19
N LEU A 60 -2.02 -18.35 -3.41
CA LEU A 60 -2.81 -19.03 -2.39
C LEU A 60 -2.60 -20.55 -2.38
N THR A 61 -1.71 -21.07 -3.22
CA THR A 61 -1.42 -22.51 -3.31
C THR A 61 -0.87 -23.02 -1.97
N GLY A 62 -1.47 -24.09 -1.44
CA GLY A 62 -1.08 -24.67 -0.15
C GLY A 62 -1.80 -24.08 1.07
N ALA A 63 -2.52 -22.96 0.91
CA ALA A 63 -3.38 -22.43 1.96
C ALA A 63 -4.51 -23.41 2.28
N LYS A 64 -4.74 -23.68 3.58
CA LYS A 64 -5.81 -24.58 4.05
C LYS A 64 -7.07 -23.83 4.46
N ILE A 65 -6.94 -22.56 4.81
CA ILE A 65 -8.01 -21.69 5.30
C ILE A 65 -7.97 -20.40 4.50
N PHE A 66 -9.14 -19.96 4.06
CA PHE A 66 -9.30 -18.75 3.26
C PHE A 66 -10.28 -17.82 3.96
N SER A 67 -9.89 -16.55 4.09
CA SER A 67 -10.74 -15.49 4.63
C SER A 67 -10.98 -14.46 3.54
N LYS A 68 -12.24 -14.23 3.20
CA LYS A 68 -12.65 -13.18 2.25
C LYS A 68 -13.12 -11.97 3.04
N LEU A 69 -12.42 -10.85 2.88
CA LEU A 69 -12.83 -9.55 3.41
C LEU A 69 -13.33 -8.70 2.25
N ASP A 70 -14.59 -8.26 2.33
CA ASP A 70 -15.17 -7.33 1.37
C ASP A 70 -15.10 -5.91 1.93
N ALA A 71 -14.41 -5.02 1.22
CA ALA A 71 -14.39 -3.60 1.58
C ALA A 71 -15.73 -2.98 1.17
N ASN A 72 -16.71 -3.00 2.09
CA ASN A 72 -18.04 -2.48 1.82
C ASN A 72 -17.96 -1.03 1.31
N SER A 73 -18.54 -0.79 0.14
CA SER A 73 -18.50 0.50 -0.59
C SER A 73 -17.09 1.12 -0.64
N GLY A 74 -16.05 0.31 -0.91
CA GLY A 74 -14.64 0.71 -0.80
C GLY A 74 -14.27 2.04 -1.46
N PHE A 75 -14.86 2.37 -2.62
CA PHE A 75 -14.62 3.66 -3.26
C PHE A 75 -15.13 4.85 -2.44
N TRP A 76 -16.28 4.73 -1.79
CA TRP A 76 -16.82 5.80 -0.96
C TRP A 76 -15.99 6.07 0.31
N GLN A 77 -14.97 5.27 0.61
CA GLN A 77 -14.02 5.57 1.69
C GLN A 77 -12.94 6.57 1.26
N ILE A 78 -12.76 6.79 -0.06
CA ILE A 78 -11.73 7.66 -0.61
C ILE A 78 -12.33 9.06 -0.84
N PRO A 79 -11.90 10.10 -0.09
CA PRO A 79 -12.36 11.46 -0.33
C PRO A 79 -11.79 11.99 -1.66
N LEU A 80 -12.61 12.77 -2.38
CA LEU A 80 -12.17 13.53 -3.55
C LEU A 80 -11.64 14.89 -3.13
N ASP A 81 -10.60 15.36 -3.82
CA ASP A 81 -10.19 16.75 -3.70
C ASP A 81 -11.31 17.69 -4.22
N LYS A 82 -11.28 18.94 -3.76
CA LYS A 82 -12.35 19.89 -4.06
C LYS A 82 -12.52 20.15 -5.56
N LYS A 83 -11.43 20.17 -6.34
CA LYS A 83 -11.49 20.43 -7.79
C LYS A 83 -12.08 19.23 -8.52
N SER A 84 -11.56 18.02 -8.29
CA SER A 84 -12.09 16.79 -8.89
C SER A 84 -13.53 16.52 -8.50
N SER A 85 -13.91 16.85 -7.26
CA SER A 85 -15.29 16.78 -6.81
C SER A 85 -16.23 17.58 -7.72
N TYR A 86 -15.88 18.80 -8.13
CA TYR A 86 -16.70 19.58 -9.07
C TYR A 86 -16.79 18.98 -10.47
N LEU A 87 -15.79 18.23 -10.93
CA LEU A 87 -15.85 17.52 -12.21
C LEU A 87 -16.92 16.41 -12.19
N THR A 88 -17.16 15.82 -11.02
CA THR A 88 -18.18 14.77 -10.82
C THR A 88 -19.59 15.33 -10.56
N THR A 89 -19.86 16.57 -10.96
CA THR A 89 -21.19 17.17 -10.77
C THR A 89 -22.20 16.47 -11.67
N PHE A 90 -23.38 16.18 -11.14
CA PHE A 90 -24.49 15.57 -11.85
C PHE A 90 -25.82 16.25 -11.51
N ILE A 91 -26.80 16.08 -12.40
CA ILE A 91 -28.13 16.67 -12.26
C ILE A 91 -29.18 15.60 -11.98
N THR A 92 -30.14 15.97 -11.12
CA THR A 92 -31.33 15.20 -10.79
C THR A 92 -32.56 16.11 -10.89
N PRO A 93 -33.80 15.58 -10.87
CA PRO A 93 -35.01 16.38 -10.76
C PRO A 93 -35.05 17.30 -9.52
N PHE A 94 -34.23 17.01 -8.49
CA PHE A 94 -34.17 17.75 -7.24
C PHE A 94 -32.98 18.74 -7.18
N GLY A 95 -32.28 18.93 -8.30
CA GLY A 95 -31.14 19.84 -8.41
C GLY A 95 -29.82 19.15 -8.71
N ARG A 96 -28.74 19.92 -8.61
CA ARG A 96 -27.37 19.50 -8.92
C ARG A 96 -26.63 19.08 -7.66
N PHE A 97 -25.90 17.99 -7.77
CA PHE A 97 -25.08 17.43 -6.71
C PHE A 97 -23.69 17.10 -7.25
N ARG A 98 -22.70 17.04 -6.37
CA ARG A 98 -21.36 16.56 -6.70
C ARG A 98 -20.88 15.55 -5.69
N PHE A 99 -20.02 14.63 -6.09
CA PHE A 99 -19.45 13.66 -5.17
C PHE A 99 -18.35 14.25 -4.31
N GLN A 100 -18.36 13.95 -3.02
CA GLN A 100 -17.28 14.25 -2.08
C GLN A 100 -16.33 13.08 -1.88
N ARG A 101 -16.76 11.88 -2.29
CA ARG A 101 -16.00 10.62 -2.23
C ARG A 101 -15.96 9.98 -3.61
N LEU A 102 -14.99 9.11 -3.88
CA LEU A 102 -14.76 8.52 -5.19
C LEU A 102 -16.02 7.78 -5.70
N PRO A 103 -16.65 8.24 -6.80
CA PRO A 103 -17.86 7.61 -7.31
C PRO A 103 -17.56 6.35 -8.12
N PHE A 104 -18.55 5.46 -8.17
CA PHE A 104 -18.56 4.37 -9.14
C PHE A 104 -18.70 4.94 -10.56
N GLY A 105 -17.99 4.34 -11.52
CA GLY A 105 -18.06 4.71 -12.94
C GLY A 105 -16.94 5.63 -13.43
N ILE A 106 -16.08 6.16 -12.56
CA ILE A 106 -14.85 6.85 -12.99
C ILE A 106 -13.79 5.84 -13.44
N SER A 107 -13.17 6.10 -14.59
CA SER A 107 -12.19 5.21 -15.23
C SER A 107 -10.92 4.98 -14.40
N SER A 108 -10.51 5.93 -13.56
CA SER A 108 -9.32 5.85 -12.70
C SER A 108 -9.60 5.30 -11.29
N ALA A 109 -10.87 4.99 -10.96
CA ALA A 109 -11.25 4.63 -9.60
C ALA A 109 -10.59 3.32 -9.14
N LEU A 110 -10.52 2.32 -10.03
CA LEU A 110 -9.99 1.00 -9.71
C LEU A 110 -8.49 1.04 -9.45
N GLU A 111 -7.72 1.72 -10.31
CA GLU A 111 -6.27 1.86 -10.13
C GLU A 111 -5.93 2.62 -8.85
N HIS A 112 -6.66 3.70 -8.56
CA HIS A 112 -6.44 4.47 -7.35
C HIS A 112 -6.78 3.66 -6.09
N PHE A 113 -7.87 2.89 -6.13
CA PHE A 113 -8.24 2.01 -5.03
C PHE A 113 -7.20 0.92 -4.82
N GLN A 114 -6.76 0.25 -5.90
CA GLN A 114 -5.74 -0.79 -5.80
C GLN A 114 -4.43 -0.23 -5.26
N ARG A 115 -3.93 0.88 -5.80
CA ARG A 115 -2.68 1.48 -5.31
C ARG A 115 -2.76 1.75 -3.81
N ARG A 116 -3.90 2.24 -3.33
CA ARG A 116 -4.13 2.49 -1.92
C ARG A 116 -4.19 1.21 -1.10
N MET A 117 -4.83 0.16 -1.61
CA MET A 117 -4.80 -1.18 -0.98
C MET A 117 -3.38 -1.73 -0.90
N SER A 118 -2.61 -1.67 -1.99
CA SER A 118 -1.19 -2.07 -2.01
C SER A 118 -0.36 -1.26 -1.02
N GLN A 119 -0.58 0.05 -0.92
CA GLN A 119 0.08 0.92 0.08
C GLN A 119 -0.33 0.57 1.52
N MET A 120 -1.60 0.24 1.77
CA MET A 120 -2.08 -0.16 3.10
C MET A 120 -1.51 -1.51 3.51
N LEU A 121 -1.32 -2.42 2.56
CA LEU A 121 -0.58 -3.66 2.74
C LEU A 121 0.94 -3.44 2.64
N GLU A 122 1.38 -2.18 2.58
CA GLU A 122 2.77 -1.72 2.45
C GLU A 122 3.55 -2.34 1.26
N GLY A 123 2.89 -2.96 0.29
CA GLY A 123 3.52 -3.69 -0.82
C GLY A 123 3.91 -5.13 -0.47
N HIS A 124 3.45 -5.67 0.65
CA HIS A 124 3.68 -7.06 0.99
C HIS A 124 2.82 -7.99 0.12
N ILE A 125 3.42 -9.10 -0.28
CA ILE A 125 2.70 -10.21 -0.91
C ILE A 125 2.20 -11.11 0.21
N ILE A 126 0.89 -11.31 0.30
CA ILE A 126 0.28 -12.23 1.26
C ILE A 126 -0.12 -13.49 0.50
N ASP A 127 0.39 -14.62 0.94
CA ASP A 127 0.25 -15.91 0.27
C ASP A 127 -0.12 -17.00 1.31
N GLY A 128 -0.24 -18.27 0.90
CA GLY A 128 -0.57 -19.38 1.81
C GLY A 128 0.50 -19.73 2.85
N GLN A 129 1.72 -19.23 2.70
CA GLN A 129 2.89 -19.47 3.52
C GLN A 129 3.13 -18.31 4.49
N GLY A 130 2.79 -17.07 4.10
CA GLY A 130 2.82 -15.92 4.99
C GLY A 130 2.77 -14.57 4.28
N ILE A 131 3.38 -13.58 4.92
CA ILE A 131 3.59 -12.24 4.40
C ILE A 131 5.04 -12.16 3.92
N HIS A 132 5.22 -11.83 2.65
CA HIS A 132 6.51 -11.70 1.99
C HIS A 132 6.77 -10.24 1.61
N PRO A 133 8.04 -9.80 1.64
CA PRO A 133 8.39 -8.50 1.09
C PRO A 133 8.26 -8.44 -0.44
N ASP A 134 8.04 -7.23 -0.96
CA ASP A 134 7.95 -6.97 -2.39
C ASP A 134 9.23 -7.40 -3.13
N PRO A 135 9.17 -8.32 -4.12
CA PRO A 135 10.32 -8.78 -4.89
C PRO A 135 11.11 -7.65 -5.54
N ASP A 136 10.44 -6.59 -6.00
CA ASP A 136 11.11 -5.45 -6.64
C ASP A 136 11.97 -4.68 -5.62
N LYS A 137 11.51 -4.60 -4.36
CA LYS A 137 12.26 -3.97 -3.27
C LYS A 137 13.43 -4.85 -2.80
N ILE A 138 13.25 -6.17 -2.79
CA ILE A 138 14.34 -7.13 -2.52
C ILE A 138 15.40 -7.00 -3.62
N ALA A 139 15.02 -7.07 -4.89
CA ALA A 139 15.91 -6.95 -6.03
C ALA A 139 16.66 -5.61 -6.05
N ALA A 140 16.00 -4.51 -5.64
CA ALA A 140 16.65 -3.21 -5.53
C ALA A 140 17.77 -3.19 -4.47
N ILE A 141 17.62 -3.93 -3.37
CA ILE A 141 18.65 -4.04 -2.32
C ILE A 141 19.75 -5.04 -2.73
N GLU A 142 19.39 -6.15 -3.37
CA GLU A 142 20.34 -7.13 -3.92
C GLU A 142 21.27 -6.53 -4.95
N ASN A 143 20.76 -5.66 -5.82
CA ASN A 143 21.57 -5.00 -6.84
C ASN A 143 22.22 -3.69 -6.37
N TYR A 144 21.93 -3.27 -5.13
CA TYR A 144 22.49 -2.05 -4.57
C TYR A 144 24.02 -2.18 -4.42
N GLN A 145 24.73 -1.14 -4.89
CA GLN A 145 26.18 -1.04 -4.79
C GLN A 145 26.58 -0.51 -3.41
N PRO A 146 27.76 -0.87 -2.87
CA PRO A 146 28.24 -0.33 -1.60
C PRO A 146 28.17 1.20 -1.61
N PRO A 147 27.51 1.84 -0.63
CA PRO A 147 27.41 3.29 -0.58
C PRO A 147 28.80 3.91 -0.41
N THR A 148 29.05 5.00 -1.11
CA THR A 148 30.33 5.73 -1.09
C THR A 148 30.29 6.95 -0.17
N ASN A 149 29.10 7.33 0.28
CA ASN A 149 28.89 8.51 1.10
C ASN A 149 27.70 8.34 2.07
N LYS A 150 27.62 9.25 3.05
CA LYS A 150 26.55 9.24 4.06
C LYS A 150 25.14 9.41 3.48
N LYS A 151 24.99 10.04 2.31
CA LYS A 151 23.67 10.24 1.67
C LYS A 151 23.16 8.93 1.10
N GLU A 152 23.99 8.21 0.35
CA GLU A 152 23.69 6.86 -0.17
C GLU A 152 23.45 5.87 0.97
N LEU A 153 24.25 5.94 2.03
CA LEU A 153 24.04 5.11 3.22
C LEU A 153 22.67 5.36 3.88
N LYS A 154 22.24 6.62 3.99
CA LYS A 154 20.88 6.96 4.50
C LYS A 154 19.78 6.41 3.60
N GLN A 155 19.96 6.46 2.28
CA GLN A 155 19.00 5.90 1.34
C GLN A 155 18.88 4.39 1.48
N LEU A 156 20.02 3.70 1.53
CA LEU A 156 20.08 2.25 1.75
C LEU A 156 19.39 1.86 3.07
N LEU A 157 19.72 2.54 4.17
CA LEU A 157 19.12 2.25 5.48
C LEU A 157 17.62 2.56 5.52
N GLY A 158 17.16 3.58 4.79
CA GLY A 158 15.74 3.86 4.62
C GLY A 158 15.01 2.73 3.89
N MET A 159 15.60 2.20 2.82
CA MET A 159 15.07 1.04 2.09
C MET A 159 15.13 -0.24 2.92
N ALA A 160 16.23 -0.48 3.64
CA ALA A 160 16.35 -1.64 4.52
C ALA A 160 15.37 -1.59 5.69
N ASN A 161 15.03 -0.39 6.21
CA ASN A 161 14.11 -0.24 7.34
C ASN A 161 12.69 -0.69 7.01
N TYR A 162 12.30 -0.61 5.74
CA TYR A 162 11.05 -1.22 5.26
C TYR A 162 11.02 -2.74 5.51
N LEU A 163 12.19 -3.39 5.41
CA LEU A 163 12.36 -4.83 5.61
C LEU A 163 12.75 -5.21 7.04
N ALA A 164 12.89 -4.24 7.96
CA ALA A 164 13.32 -4.50 9.33
C ALA A 164 12.45 -5.53 10.07
N ARG A 165 11.14 -5.56 9.77
CA ARG A 165 10.17 -6.51 10.38
C ARG A 165 10.41 -7.96 10.02
N PHE A 166 11.18 -8.21 8.96
CA PHE A 166 11.50 -9.53 8.43
C PHE A 166 12.86 -10.04 8.93
N VAL A 167 13.64 -9.18 9.61
CA VAL A 167 15.02 -9.45 9.97
C VAL A 167 15.14 -9.56 11.50
N PRO A 168 15.40 -10.75 12.05
CA PRO A 168 15.70 -10.88 13.46
C PRO A 168 17.03 -10.17 13.79
N ASN A 169 17.10 -9.50 14.94
CA ASN A 169 18.29 -8.76 15.39
C ASN A 169 18.79 -7.70 14.39
N TYR A 170 17.87 -7.04 13.69
CA TYR A 170 18.13 -6.03 12.66
C TYR A 170 19.09 -4.92 13.14
N SER A 171 18.86 -4.37 14.34
CA SER A 171 19.69 -3.30 14.92
C SER A 171 21.15 -3.70 15.12
N ASN A 172 21.41 -4.93 15.57
CA ASN A 172 22.77 -5.43 15.81
C ASN A 172 23.52 -5.66 14.49
N THR A 173 22.82 -6.16 13.47
CA THR A 173 23.41 -6.39 12.15
C THR A 173 23.77 -5.09 11.45
N LEU A 174 22.98 -4.03 11.64
CA LEU A 174 23.21 -2.73 11.02
C LEU A 174 24.09 -1.78 11.82
N PHE A 175 24.45 -2.10 13.06
CA PHE A 175 25.27 -1.22 13.89
C PHE A 175 26.56 -0.71 13.20
N PRO A 176 27.35 -1.55 12.50
CA PRO A 176 28.52 -1.09 11.76
C PRO A 176 28.19 -0.08 10.65
N LEU A 177 26.97 -0.13 10.11
CA LEU A 177 26.48 0.79 9.09
C LEU A 177 25.89 2.06 9.71
N THR A 178 25.03 1.95 10.72
CA THR A 178 24.37 3.10 11.36
C THR A 178 25.34 3.98 12.14
N SER A 179 26.39 3.40 12.72
CA SER A 179 27.45 4.15 13.42
C SER A 179 28.15 5.19 12.53
N MET A 180 28.27 4.93 11.21
CA MET A 180 28.85 5.87 10.25
C MET A 180 27.97 7.10 9.95
N LEU A 181 26.69 7.07 10.34
CA LEU A 181 25.79 8.22 10.18
C LEU A 181 26.03 9.33 11.20
N SER A 182 26.80 9.05 12.26
CA SER A 182 27.17 10.05 13.27
C SER A 182 27.97 11.19 12.64
N ASN A 183 27.68 12.43 13.04
CA ASN A 183 28.44 13.60 12.61
C ASN A 183 29.87 13.61 13.16
N LYS A 184 30.16 12.82 14.20
CA LYS A 184 31.47 12.73 14.86
C LYS A 184 32.41 11.71 14.21
N VAL A 185 31.94 10.96 13.21
CA VAL A 185 32.66 9.84 12.59
C VAL A 185 32.85 10.11 11.11
N THR A 186 34.07 9.93 10.61
CA THR A 186 34.38 10.00 9.18
C THR A 186 33.79 8.79 8.48
N PHE A 187 33.25 8.96 7.27
CA PHE A 187 32.73 7.85 6.49
C PHE A 187 33.88 6.93 6.06
N VAL A 188 33.86 5.67 6.48
CA VAL A 188 34.90 4.69 6.20
C VAL A 188 34.24 3.36 5.86
N TRP A 189 34.57 2.80 4.70
CA TRP A 189 34.04 1.52 4.25
C TRP A 189 35.14 0.45 4.31
N GLU A 190 35.16 -0.30 5.41
CA GLU A 190 36.16 -1.34 5.68
C GLU A 190 35.49 -2.71 5.84
N ALA A 191 36.29 -3.74 6.16
CA ALA A 191 35.82 -5.11 6.33
C ALA A 191 34.59 -5.26 7.26
N PRO A 192 34.46 -4.53 8.40
CA PRO A 192 33.28 -4.63 9.26
C PRO A 192 31.98 -4.13 8.60
N GLN A 193 32.06 -3.04 7.82
CA GLN A 193 30.93 -2.45 7.11
C GLN A 193 30.51 -3.34 5.93
N GLU A 194 31.48 -3.84 5.18
CA GLU A 194 31.23 -4.77 4.08
C GLU A 194 30.58 -6.06 4.60
N ALA A 195 31.09 -6.61 5.70
CA ALA A 195 30.50 -7.80 6.33
C ALA A 195 29.04 -7.55 6.77
N ALA A 196 28.76 -6.39 7.37
CA ALA A 196 27.40 -6.00 7.76
C ALA A 196 26.47 -5.83 6.54
N PHE A 197 26.97 -5.20 5.47
CA PHE A 197 26.23 -5.01 4.23
C PHE A 197 25.90 -6.33 3.54
N GLN A 198 26.87 -7.24 3.39
CA GLN A 198 26.66 -8.56 2.80
C GLN A 198 25.74 -9.42 3.67
N LYS A 199 25.87 -9.36 4.99
CA LYS A 199 24.98 -10.06 5.92
C LYS A 199 23.55 -9.56 5.80
N MET A 200 23.35 -8.24 5.72
CA MET A 200 22.04 -7.64 5.48
C MET A 200 21.46 -8.14 4.15
N LYS A 201 22.20 -8.06 3.04
CA LYS A 201 21.74 -8.56 1.73
C LYS A 201 21.34 -10.03 1.81
N LYS A 202 22.18 -10.87 2.41
CA LYS A 202 21.90 -12.31 2.57
C LYS A 202 20.62 -12.60 3.35
N ILE A 203 20.34 -11.86 4.43
CA ILE A 203 19.13 -12.04 5.23
C ILE A 203 17.89 -11.53 4.46
N LEU A 204 18.03 -10.44 3.72
CA LEU A 204 16.93 -9.90 2.91
C LEU A 204 16.63 -10.74 1.67
N SER A 205 17.64 -11.45 1.15
CA SER A 205 17.52 -12.43 0.06
C SER A 205 17.04 -13.81 0.52
N SER A 206 17.16 -14.13 1.81
CA SER A 206 16.57 -15.36 2.35
C SER A 206 15.09 -15.15 2.57
N ASP A 207 14.24 -16.06 2.08
CA ASP A 207 12.76 -15.96 2.14
C ASP A 207 12.28 -15.70 3.58
N PRO A 208 12.03 -14.43 3.95
CA PRO A 208 11.71 -14.11 5.31
C PRO A 208 10.20 -14.11 5.40
N VAL A 209 9.66 -15.26 5.78
CA VAL A 209 8.22 -15.46 5.88
C VAL A 209 7.78 -15.00 7.27
N LEU A 210 7.07 -13.85 7.32
CA LEU A 210 6.24 -13.59 8.48
C LEU A 210 5.01 -14.50 8.36
N ILE A 211 4.94 -15.52 9.21
CA ILE A 211 3.81 -16.44 9.20
C ILE A 211 2.58 -15.70 9.71
N ILE A 212 1.43 -15.91 9.06
CA ILE A 212 0.15 -15.42 9.57
C ILE A 212 -0.10 -16.05 10.93
N PHE A 213 -0.42 -15.22 11.94
CA PHE A 213 -0.66 -15.67 13.31
C PHE A 213 -1.65 -16.84 13.35
N ASP A 214 -1.23 -17.96 13.95
CA ASP A 214 -2.01 -19.18 14.10
C ASP A 214 -2.30 -19.40 15.59
N PRO A 215 -3.55 -19.20 16.06
CA PRO A 215 -3.89 -19.38 17.47
C PRO A 215 -3.78 -20.82 17.96
N GLY A 216 -3.61 -21.81 17.06
CA GLY A 216 -3.35 -23.20 17.39
C GLY A 216 -1.87 -23.56 17.55
N LYS A 217 -0.94 -22.64 17.25
CA LYS A 217 0.51 -22.83 17.42
C LYS A 217 1.02 -22.12 18.66
N GLU A 218 2.06 -22.68 19.27
CA GLU A 218 2.73 -22.06 20.40
C GLU A 218 3.38 -20.74 19.97
N THR A 219 3.01 -19.65 20.63
CA THR A 219 3.56 -18.31 20.35
C THR A 219 4.75 -18.07 21.28
N THR A 220 5.93 -17.83 20.71
CA THR A 220 7.14 -17.55 21.49
C THR A 220 7.54 -16.09 21.32
N VAL A 221 7.38 -15.31 22.39
CA VAL A 221 7.88 -13.93 22.42
C VAL A 221 9.36 -13.97 22.77
N THR A 222 10.22 -13.51 21.86
CA THR A 222 11.64 -13.32 22.12
C THR A 222 11.91 -11.87 22.42
N THR A 223 12.55 -11.60 23.55
CA THR A 223 12.97 -10.25 23.95
C THR A 223 14.48 -10.20 24.07
N ASP A 224 15.08 -9.14 23.53
CA ASP A 224 16.49 -8.84 23.72
C ASP A 224 16.66 -7.37 24.15
N ALA A 225 17.62 -7.12 25.04
CA ALA A 225 17.91 -5.80 25.54
C ALA A 225 19.42 -5.55 25.48
N SER A 226 19.81 -4.37 25.01
CA SER A 226 21.20 -3.89 24.98
C SER A 226 21.29 -2.51 25.62
N SER A 227 22.50 -2.03 25.89
CA SER A 227 22.75 -0.67 26.40
C SER A 227 22.28 0.45 25.47
N TYR A 228 21.82 0.13 24.26
CA TYR A 228 21.40 1.09 23.24
C TYR A 228 20.01 0.83 22.64
N GLY A 229 19.28 -0.22 23.07
CA GLY A 229 17.94 -0.50 22.56
C GLY A 229 17.29 -1.78 23.11
N LEU A 230 15.95 -1.83 23.01
CA LEU A 230 15.10 -2.99 23.28
C LEU A 230 14.57 -3.55 21.95
N GLY A 231 14.67 -4.86 21.77
CA GLY A 231 14.06 -5.61 20.68
C GLY A 231 13.02 -6.59 21.22
N VAL A 232 11.89 -6.67 20.54
CA VAL A 232 10.84 -7.67 20.78
C VAL A 232 10.46 -8.25 19.44
N THR A 233 10.41 -9.57 19.34
CA THR A 233 9.90 -10.29 18.17
C THR A 233 8.91 -11.34 18.65
N ILE A 234 7.77 -11.43 17.96
CA ILE A 234 6.67 -12.36 18.23
C ILE A 234 6.55 -13.29 17.03
#